data_AF-A0A101LPV2-F1
#
_entry.id   AF-A0A101LPV2-F1
#
_cell.length_a   1.000
_cell.length_b   1.000
_cell.length_c   1.000
_cell.angle_alpha   90.00
_cell.angle_beta   90.00
_cell.angle_gamma   90.00
#
_symmetry.space_group_name_H-M   'P 1'
#
loop_
_entity.id
_entity.type
_entity.pdbx_description
1 polymer ?
#
loop_
_entity_poly.entity_id
_entity_poly.type
_entity_poly.pdbx_seq_one_letter_code
_entity_poly.pdbx_strand_id
1 'polypeptide(L)'
;MDKLHERLAQLDPPLRHRLERQADGLLIILIDPEHNARVSRFMRSDELRVERINLVLLHAINELRRKGAHVPLDKDSVFINDLSDECISFPG
;
A
#
# COMPACT_ATOMS: atom_id res chain seq x y z
N MET A 1 5.26 -4.29 -10.30
CA MET A 1 4.17 -4.55 -9.32
C MET A 1 4.64 -5.44 -8.17
N ASP A 2 5.63 -6.31 -8.40
CA ASP A 2 6.06 -7.32 -7.42
C ASP A 2 6.70 -6.73 -6.16
N LYS A 3 7.56 -5.70 -6.29
CA LYS A 3 8.19 -5.03 -5.12
C LYS A 3 7.18 -4.42 -4.13
N LEU A 4 6.10 -3.79 -4.63
CA LEU A 4 5.05 -3.24 -3.76
C LEU A 4 4.27 -4.35 -3.06
N HIS A 5 3.96 -5.43 -3.78
CA HIS A 5 3.30 -6.59 -3.20
C HIS A 5 4.16 -7.26 -2.13
N GLU A 6 5.45 -7.48 -2.40
CA GLU A 6 6.43 -8.04 -1.46
C GLU A 6 6.57 -7.19 -0.20
N ARG A 7 6.63 -5.86 -0.36
CA ARG A 7 6.71 -4.95 0.78
C ARG A 7 5.46 -4.97 1.64
N LEU A 8 4.28 -4.92 1.03
CA LEU A 8 3.04 -5.01 1.81
C LEU A 8 2.85 -6.39 2.45
N ALA A 9 3.37 -7.46 1.84
CA ALA A 9 3.35 -8.80 2.42
C ALA A 9 4.16 -8.90 3.71
N GLN A 10 5.21 -8.07 3.89
CA GLN A 10 5.97 -8.02 5.15
C GLN A 10 5.15 -7.47 6.32
N LEU A 11 4.01 -6.84 6.04
CA LEU A 11 3.08 -6.35 7.06
C LEU A 11 2.08 -7.41 7.51
N ASP A 12 2.03 -8.59 6.88
CA ASP A 12 1.17 -9.72 7.27
C ASP A 12 1.98 -10.78 8.05
N PRO A 13 1.72 -11.02 9.34
CA PRO A 13 0.75 -10.33 10.22
C PRO A 13 1.26 -8.99 10.79
N PRO A 14 0.36 -8.07 11.20
CA PRO A 14 -1.10 -8.24 11.34
C PRO A 14 -1.94 -7.75 10.14
N LEU A 15 -1.33 -7.11 9.14
CA LEU A 15 -2.04 -6.39 8.10
C LEU A 15 -2.03 -7.15 6.77
N ARG A 16 -3.21 -7.59 6.33
CA ARG A 16 -3.39 -8.17 5.00
C ARG A 16 -3.53 -7.07 3.96
N HIS A 17 -3.07 -7.32 2.73
CA HIS A 17 -3.23 -6.41 1.61
C HIS A 17 -3.90 -7.05 0.40
N ARG A 18 -4.51 -6.20 -0.45
CA ARG A 18 -4.87 -6.52 -1.83
C ARG A 18 -4.49 -5.36 -2.73
N LEU A 19 -3.97 -5.71 -3.91
CA LEU A 19 -3.62 -4.78 -4.97
C LEU A 19 -4.42 -5.16 -6.21
N GLU A 20 -5.23 -4.23 -6.70
CA GLU A 20 -6.05 -4.43 -7.89
C GLU A 20 -5.69 -3.35 -8.92
N ARG A 21 -5.18 -3.79 -10.08
CA ARG A 21 -4.93 -2.89 -11.21
C ARG A 21 -6.26 -2.63 -11.92
N GLN A 22 -6.58 -1.36 -12.11
CA GLN A 22 -7.76 -0.90 -12.84
C GLN A 22 -7.31 -0.14 -14.09
N ALA A 23 -8.24 0.15 -15.00
CA ALA A 23 -7.94 0.77 -16.29
C ALA A 23 -7.20 2.12 -16.15
N ASP A 24 -7.46 2.85 -15.08
CA ASP A 24 -6.98 4.20 -14.82
C ASP A 24 -6.02 4.30 -13.62
N GLY A 25 -5.61 3.17 -13.02
CA GLY A 25 -4.69 3.20 -11.90
C GLY A 25 -4.59 1.94 -11.05
N LEU A 26 -4.28 2.15 -9.78
CA LEU A 26 -4.04 1.11 -8.78
C LEU A 26 -4.93 1.31 -7.56
N LEU A 27 -5.72 0.29 -7.23
CA LEU A 27 -6.44 0.20 -5.98
C LEU A 27 -5.63 -0.61 -4.95
N ILE A 28 -5.31 0.03 -3.84
CA ILE A 28 -4.63 -0.56 -2.68
C ILE A 28 -5.67 -0.72 -1.57
N ILE A 29 -5.79 -1.93 -1.03
CA ILE A 29 -6.67 -2.24 0.09
C ILE A 29 -5.82 -2.84 1.21
N LEU A 30 -5.93 -2.26 2.41
CA LEU A 30 -5.29 -2.74 3.64
C LEU A 30 -6.36 -3.17 4.62
N ILE A 31 -6.16 -4.34 5.25
CA ILE A 31 -7.14 -5.00 6.10
C ILE A 31 -6.44 -5.50 7.36
N ASP A 32 -6.83 -4.98 8.51
CA ASP A 32 -6.51 -5.58 9.81
C ASP A 32 -7.71 -6.46 10.22
N PRO A 33 -7.56 -7.80 10.18
CA PRO A 33 -8.64 -8.71 10.49
C PRO A 33 -8.95 -8.78 12.00
N GLU A 34 -7.99 -8.47 12.88
CA GLU A 34 -8.19 -8.53 14.33
C GLU A 34 -9.09 -7.40 14.82
N HIS A 35 -8.92 -6.22 14.25
CA HIS A 35 -9.70 -5.02 14.61
C HIS A 35 -10.86 -4.75 13.65
N ASN A 36 -11.13 -5.67 12.70
CA ASN A 36 -12.11 -5.50 11.63
C ASN A 36 -11.98 -4.15 10.91
N ALA A 37 -10.74 -3.68 10.74
CA ALA A 37 -10.44 -2.38 10.18
C ALA A 37 -10.00 -2.53 8.72
N ARG A 38 -10.56 -1.69 7.85
CA ARG A 38 -10.25 -1.68 6.42
C ARG A 38 -10.04 -0.25 5.94
N VAL A 39 -9.06 -0.09 5.05
CA VAL A 39 -8.81 1.15 4.33
C VAL A 39 -8.54 0.84 2.87
N SER A 40 -9.11 1.63 1.97
CA SER A 40 -8.87 1.56 0.53
C SER A 40 -8.36 2.90 0.01
N ARG A 41 -7.44 2.83 -0.96
CA ARG A 41 -6.87 3.99 -1.64
C ARG A 41 -6.71 3.68 -3.11
N PHE A 42 -7.30 4.53 -3.94
CA PHE A 42 -7.10 4.51 -5.37
C PHE A 42 -6.07 5.57 -5.74
N MET A 43 -5.13 5.21 -6.59
CA MET A 43 -4.13 6.11 -7.15
C MET A 43 -4.19 6.02 -8.66
N ARG A 44 -4.29 7.17 -9.32
CA ARG A 44 -4.28 7.21 -10.78
C ARG A 44 -2.91 6.85 -11.32
N SER A 45 -2.87 6.34 -12.54
CA SER A 45 -1.64 5.92 -13.21
C SER A 45 -0.56 7.01 -13.26
N ASP A 46 -0.94 8.26 -13.46
CA ASP A 46 -0.05 9.43 -13.49
C ASP A 46 0.47 9.85 -12.10
N GLU A 47 -0.15 9.34 -11.02
CA GLU A 47 0.25 9.57 -9.63
C GLU A 47 1.11 8.45 -9.04
N LEU A 48 1.38 7.36 -9.78
CA LEU A 48 2.15 6.21 -9.30
C LEU A 48 3.65 6.50 -9.24
N ARG A 49 4.05 7.45 -8.40
CA ARG A 49 5.45 7.69 -8.02
C ARG A 49 5.71 7.12 -6.64
N VAL A 50 6.94 6.66 -6.38
CA VAL A 50 7.35 6.04 -5.11
C VAL A 50 6.95 6.90 -3.90
N GLU A 51 7.26 8.18 -3.95
CA GLU A 51 7.02 9.13 -2.86
C GLU A 51 5.51 9.27 -2.59
N ARG A 52 4.71 9.30 -3.65
CA ARG A 52 3.26 9.41 -3.56
C ARG A 52 2.65 8.14 -2.97
N ILE A 53 3.10 6.97 -3.43
CA ILE A 53 2.65 5.67 -2.90
C ILE A 53 2.98 5.58 -1.41
N ASN A 54 4.21 5.93 -1.03
CA ASN A 54 4.65 5.94 0.37
C ASN A 54 3.78 6.87 1.25
N LEU A 55 3.45 8.07 0.78
CA LEU A 55 2.56 8.99 1.50
C LEU A 55 1.14 8.43 1.64
N VAL A 56 0.61 7.83 0.58
CA VAL A 56 -0.73 7.21 0.58
C VAL A 56 -0.78 6.03 1.55
N LEU A 57 0.25 5.18 1.56
CA LEU A 57 0.38 4.05 2.49
C LEU A 57 0.49 4.54 3.94
N LEU A 58 1.34 5.54 4.21
CA LEU A 58 1.47 6.13 5.54
C LEU A 58 0.14 6.68 6.05
N HIS A 59 -0.60 7.39 5.20
CA HIS A 59 -1.91 7.91 5.58
C HIS A 59 -2.93 6.79 5.83
N ALA A 60 -2.93 5.74 5.01
CA ALA A 60 -3.81 4.59 5.17
C ALA A 60 -3.52 3.81 6.47
N ILE A 61 -2.25 3.60 6.80
CA ILE A 61 -1.83 2.93 8.02
C ILE A 61 -2.19 3.77 9.25
N ASN A 62 -1.96 5.08 9.21
CA ASN A 62 -2.39 5.96 10.30
C ASN A 62 -3.92 5.93 10.51
N GLU A 63 -4.70 5.82 9.43
CA GLU A 63 -6.15 5.63 9.56
C GLU A 63 -6.50 4.29 10.22
N LEU A 64 -5.83 3.19 9.85
CA LEU A 64 -6.01 1.90 10.51
C LEU A 64 -5.67 1.99 12.01
N ARG A 65 -4.58 2.66 12.37
CA ARG A 65 -4.19 2.86 13.78
C ARG A 65 -5.22 3.66 14.57
N ARG A 66 -5.86 4.66 13.96
CA ARG A 66 -6.99 5.37 14.57
C ARG A 66 -8.20 4.47 14.81
N LYS A 67 -8.33 3.37 14.06
CA LYS A 67 -9.38 2.35 14.24
C LYS A 67 -8.98 1.25 15.24
N GLY A 68 -7.82 1.37 15.89
CA GLY A 68 -7.32 0.41 16.89
C GLY A 68 -6.30 -0.59 16.34
N ALA A 69 -6.00 -0.56 15.05
CA ALA A 69 -4.99 -1.46 14.47
C ALA A 69 -3.59 -1.17 15.04
N HIS A 70 -2.84 -2.21 15.38
CA HIS A 70 -1.47 -2.10 15.90
C HIS A 70 -0.43 -2.34 14.80
N VAL A 71 -0.56 -1.64 13.68
CA VAL A 71 0.39 -1.75 12.56
C VAL A 71 1.72 -1.08 12.92
N PRO A 72 2.86 -1.79 12.80
CA PRO A 72 4.18 -1.20 12.99
C PRO A 72 4.47 -0.14 11.92
N LEU A 73 5.11 0.96 12.33
CA LEU A 73 5.43 2.13 11.50
C LEU A 73 6.93 2.43 11.51
N ASP A 74 7.75 1.40 11.66
CA ASP A 74 9.18 1.56 11.47
C ASP A 74 9.49 1.87 10.00
N LYS A 75 10.60 2.58 9.79
CA LYS A 75 10.97 3.12 8.48
C LYS A 75 11.23 2.00 7.46
N ASP A 76 11.56 0.80 7.92
CA ASP A 76 11.99 -0.32 7.09
C ASP A 76 10.85 -1.29 6.74
N SER A 77 9.72 -1.22 7.46
CA SER A 77 8.56 -2.11 7.26
C SER A 77 7.53 -1.59 6.26
N VAL A 78 7.35 -0.28 6.13
CA VAL A 78 6.25 0.30 5.33
C VAL A 78 6.73 1.01 4.06
N PHE A 79 7.91 1.64 4.09
CA PHE A 79 8.34 2.52 3.01
C PHE A 79 9.07 1.77 1.90
N ILE A 80 8.71 2.11 0.67
CA ILE A 80 9.35 1.58 -0.52
C ILE A 80 10.50 2.51 -0.88
N ASN A 81 11.73 1.97 -0.84
CA ASN A 81 12.94 2.73 -1.14
C ASN A 81 13.29 2.76 -2.64
N ASP A 82 12.69 1.88 -3.44
CA ASP A 82 12.93 1.78 -4.89
C ASP A 82 11.75 1.08 -5.59
N LEU A 83 10.87 1.84 -6.25
CA LEU A 83 10.07 1.32 -7.37
C LEU A 83 10.75 1.84 -8.64
N SER A 84 11.58 0.99 -9.24
CA SER A 84 12.16 1.24 -10.55
C SER A 84 11.01 1.47 -11.54
N ASP A 85 11.09 2.48 -12.43
CA ASP A 85 10.00 2.85 -13.38
C ASP A 85 9.45 1.65 -14.18
N GLU A 86 10.28 0.64 -14.44
CA GLU A 86 9.89 -0.62 -15.10
C GLU A 86 8.79 -1.41 -14.36
N CYS A 87 8.62 -1.20 -13.06
CA CYS A 87 7.59 -1.87 -12.25
C CYS A 87 6.17 -1.31 -12.48
N ILE A 88 6.06 -0.16 -13.16
CA ILE A 88 4.84 0.62 -13.39
C ILE A 88 4.59 0.77 -14.89
N SER A 89 5.12 -0.13 -15.72
CA SER A 89 4.76 -0.17 -17.13
C SER A 89 3.28 -0.52 -17.29
N PHE A 90 2.52 0.42 -17.86
CA PHE A 90 1.19 0.20 -18.37
C PHE A 90 1.33 -0.34 -19.80
N PRO A 91 0.82 -1.53 -20.12
CA PRO A 91 0.67 -1.87 -21.53
C PRO A 91 -0.27 -0.84 -22.14
N GLY A 92 0.24 -0.12 -23.15
CA GLY A 92 -0.53 0.80 -23.98
C GLY A 92 -1.51 0.09 -24.89
#